data_AF-A0A953M7C0-F1
#
_entry.id   AF-A0A953M7C0-F1
#
_cell.length_a   1.000
_cell.length_b   1.000
_cell.length_c   1.000
_cell.angle_alpha   90.00
_cell.angle_beta   90.00
_cell.angle_gamma   90.00
#
_symmetry.space_group_name_H-M   'P 1'
#
loop_
_entity.id
_entity.type
_entity.pdbx_description
1 polymer ?
#
loop_
_entity_poly.entity_id
_entity_poly.type
_entity_poly.pdbx_seq_one_letter_code
_entity_poly.pdbx_strand_id
1 'polypeptide(L)'
;MSLSELNESIACAAHREWCSRMTKAGWGPGERLDLDKKTHPALQPYEELALYWRHQLLMYLESELHAEQLVDAVEIVLGEPEWTVADVHVGMRVAFVSEPGTVGLIASWDLADAESGALQTIRVRWPDGGVEEYCPAEHALVRVPD
;
A
#
# COMPACT_ATOMS: atom_id res chain seq x y z
N MET A 1 -13.56 -3.21 13.93
CA MET A 1 -13.93 -2.54 12.67
C MET A 1 -13.75 -3.55 11.56
N SER A 2 -14.80 -3.85 10.81
CA SER A 2 -14.76 -4.71 9.62
C SER A 2 -14.26 -3.95 8.39
N LEU A 3 -13.89 -4.66 7.34
CA LEU A 3 -13.51 -4.06 6.05
C LEU A 3 -14.64 -3.20 5.46
N SER A 4 -15.90 -3.61 5.66
CA SER A 4 -17.06 -2.83 5.23
C SER A 4 -17.18 -1.51 6.01
N GLU A 5 -16.96 -1.54 7.33
CA GLU A 5 -16.93 -0.32 8.17
C GLU A 5 -15.74 0.60 7.81
N LEU A 6 -14.61 0.02 7.41
CA LEU A 6 -13.45 0.76 6.92
C LEU A 6 -13.74 1.44 5.57
N ASN A 7 -14.34 0.71 4.61
CA ASN A 7 -14.72 1.26 3.30
C ASN A 7 -15.71 2.42 3.43
N GLU A 8 -16.71 2.31 4.31
CA GLU A 8 -17.62 3.42 4.61
C GLU A 8 -16.89 4.64 5.18
N SER A 9 -15.91 4.40 6.07
CA SER A 9 -15.10 5.48 6.65
C SER A 9 -14.23 6.18 5.59
N ILE A 10 -13.62 5.40 4.68
CA ILE A 10 -12.83 5.91 3.55
C ILE A 10 -13.72 6.68 2.57
N ALA A 11 -14.90 6.14 2.22
CA ALA A 11 -15.87 6.79 1.35
C ALA A 11 -16.30 8.16 1.90
N CYS A 12 -16.66 8.21 3.19
CA CYS A 12 -17.03 9.46 3.86
C CYS A 12 -15.87 10.47 3.84
N ALA A 13 -14.65 10.04 4.17
CA ALA A 13 -13.48 10.91 4.18
C ALA A 13 -13.14 11.46 2.78
N ALA A 14 -13.16 10.60 1.76
CA ALA A 14 -12.89 10.96 0.38
C ALA A 14 -13.96 11.92 -0.18
N HIS A 15 -15.23 11.64 0.09
CA HIS A 15 -16.35 12.50 -0.33
C HIS A 15 -16.27 13.88 0.33
N ARG A 16 -15.98 13.95 1.63
CA ARG A 16 -15.78 15.22 2.34
C ARG A 16 -14.63 16.04 1.74
N GLU A 17 -13.52 15.39 1.39
CA GLU A 17 -12.38 16.07 0.76
C GLU A 17 -12.74 16.56 -0.66
N TRP A 18 -13.48 15.77 -1.43
CA TRP A 18 -14.01 16.20 -2.72
C TRP A 18 -14.96 17.42 -2.58
N CYS A 19 -15.89 17.40 -1.63
CA CYS A 19 -16.78 18.53 -1.31
C CYS A 19 -15.99 19.80 -0.94
N SER A 20 -14.94 19.65 -0.14
CA SER A 20 -14.02 20.74 0.24
C SER A 20 -13.36 21.36 -0.99
N ARG A 21 -12.83 20.54 -1.90
CA ARG A 21 -12.20 21.00 -3.16
C ARG A 21 -13.18 21.70 -4.09
N MET A 22 -14.36 21.12 -4.27
CA MET A 22 -15.42 21.69 -5.11
C MET A 22 -15.88 23.04 -4.57
N THR A 23 -16.14 23.13 -3.26
CA THR A 23 -16.51 24.40 -2.59
C THR A 23 -15.42 25.46 -2.79
N LYS A 24 -14.13 25.10 -2.61
CA LYS A 24 -12.99 26.01 -2.86
C LYS A 24 -12.92 26.47 -4.32
N ALA A 25 -13.37 25.66 -5.28
CA ALA A 25 -13.46 26.00 -6.70
C ALA A 25 -14.73 26.81 -7.06
N GLY A 26 -15.51 27.21 -6.06
CA GLY A 26 -16.71 28.02 -6.20
C GLY A 26 -17.97 27.23 -6.52
N TRP A 27 -17.97 25.91 -6.29
CA TRP A 27 -19.17 25.09 -6.43
C TRP A 27 -20.06 25.13 -5.19
N GLY A 28 -21.36 24.98 -5.37
CA GLY A 28 -22.34 24.91 -4.29
C GLY A 28 -23.35 23.77 -4.44
N PRO A 29 -24.17 23.51 -3.40
CA PRO A 29 -25.25 22.54 -3.49
C PRO A 29 -26.30 22.96 -4.52
N GLY A 30 -26.93 21.98 -5.17
CA GLY A 30 -28.08 22.22 -6.04
C GLY A 30 -28.77 20.92 -6.44
N GLU A 31 -30.04 20.98 -6.84
CA GLU A 31 -30.86 19.79 -7.12
C GLU A 31 -30.34 18.94 -8.30
N ARG A 32 -29.57 19.56 -9.20
CA ARG A 32 -28.98 18.93 -10.39
C ARG A 32 -27.61 19.52 -10.65
N LEU A 33 -26.81 18.80 -11.45
CA LEU A 33 -25.56 19.32 -11.97
C LEU A 33 -25.84 20.50 -12.91
N ASP A 34 -25.28 21.65 -12.59
CA ASP A 34 -25.34 22.86 -13.41
C ASP A 34 -23.92 23.45 -13.49
N LEU A 35 -23.31 23.37 -14.67
CA LEU A 35 -21.92 23.82 -14.86
C LEU A 35 -21.81 25.35 -14.85
N ASP A 36 -22.83 26.03 -15.36
CA ASP A 36 -22.85 27.49 -15.46
C ASP A 36 -23.01 28.13 -14.07
N LYS A 37 -23.92 27.56 -13.27
CA LYS A 37 -24.15 27.99 -11.87
C LYS A 37 -23.19 27.34 -10.89
N LYS A 38 -22.35 26.41 -11.36
CA LYS A 38 -21.46 25.58 -10.54
C LYS A 38 -22.19 24.94 -9.36
N THR A 39 -23.27 24.22 -9.63
CA THR A 39 -23.96 23.45 -8.59
C THR A 39 -23.92 21.96 -8.84
N HIS A 40 -23.88 21.17 -7.76
CA HIS A 40 -23.84 19.71 -7.84
C HIS A 40 -24.68 19.08 -6.71
N PRO A 41 -25.51 18.05 -6.98
CA PRO A 41 -26.40 17.45 -5.98
C PRO A 41 -25.68 16.67 -4.89
N ALA A 42 -24.50 16.13 -5.18
CA ALA A 42 -23.67 15.45 -4.20
C ALA A 42 -22.91 16.39 -3.23
N LEU A 43 -23.01 17.72 -3.35
CA LEU A 43 -22.36 18.66 -2.42
C LEU A 43 -23.20 18.85 -1.14
N GLN A 44 -23.30 17.77 -0.38
CA GLN A 44 -24.01 17.67 0.90
C GLN A 44 -23.23 16.72 1.83
N PRO A 45 -23.60 16.56 3.10
CA PRO A 45 -22.99 15.54 3.97
C PRO A 45 -23.09 14.14 3.35
N TYR A 46 -22.08 13.30 3.59
CA TYR A 46 -22.01 11.95 3.03
C TYR A 46 -23.22 11.09 3.43
N GLU A 47 -23.68 11.26 4.67
CA GLU A 47 -24.81 10.54 5.26
C GLU A 47 -26.15 10.88 4.58
N GLU A 48 -26.23 12.06 3.94
CA GLU A 48 -27.41 12.56 3.23
C GLU A 48 -27.39 12.22 1.73
N LEU A 49 -26.27 11.72 1.20
CA LEU A 49 -26.20 11.27 -0.19
C LEU A 49 -27.25 10.19 -0.46
N ALA A 50 -27.89 10.30 -1.63
CA ALA A 50 -28.78 9.25 -2.09
C ALA A 50 -28.02 7.91 -2.16
N LEU A 51 -28.72 6.83 -1.78
CA LEU A 51 -28.16 5.48 -1.71
C LEU A 51 -27.44 5.05 -2.99
N TYR A 52 -27.94 5.48 -4.15
CA TYR A 52 -27.27 5.24 -5.43
C TYR A 52 -25.82 5.75 -5.45
N TRP A 53 -25.59 7.01 -5.06
CA TRP A 53 -24.25 7.60 -5.07
C TRP A 53 -23.33 6.97 -4.03
N ARG A 54 -23.86 6.70 -2.82
CA ARG A 54 -23.10 5.98 -1.79
C ARG A 54 -22.69 4.60 -2.27
N HIS A 55 -23.61 3.85 -2.87
CA HIS A 55 -23.33 2.53 -3.43
C HIS A 55 -22.28 2.60 -4.55
N GLN A 56 -22.37 3.58 -5.45
CA GLN A 56 -21.36 3.76 -6.51
C GLN A 56 -19.96 4.06 -5.95
N LEU A 57 -19.86 4.92 -4.93
CA LEU A 57 -18.57 5.18 -4.27
C LEU A 57 -18.01 3.92 -3.61
N LEU A 58 -18.84 3.17 -2.90
CA LEU A 58 -18.42 1.94 -2.23
C LEU A 58 -18.01 0.86 -3.23
N MET A 59 -18.76 0.66 -4.31
CA MET A 59 -18.39 -0.27 -5.38
C MET A 59 -17.03 0.07 -6.00
N TYR A 60 -16.78 1.36 -6.26
CA TYR A 60 -15.50 1.81 -6.80
C TYR A 60 -14.35 1.58 -5.81
N LEU A 61 -14.58 1.86 -4.52
CA LEU A 61 -13.59 1.56 -3.49
C LEU A 61 -13.36 0.06 -3.34
N GLU A 62 -14.40 -0.77 -3.41
CA GLU A 62 -14.24 -2.23 -3.35
C GLU A 62 -13.47 -2.78 -4.56
N SER A 63 -13.60 -2.17 -5.73
CA SER A 63 -12.86 -2.58 -6.93
C SER A 63 -11.42 -2.07 -6.99
N GLU A 64 -11.13 -0.90 -6.41
CA GLU A 64 -9.79 -0.27 -6.51
C GLU A 64 -8.97 -0.38 -5.21
N LEU A 65 -9.64 -0.45 -4.07
CA LEU A 65 -9.05 -0.66 -2.76
C LEU A 65 -9.23 -2.14 -2.40
N HIS A 66 -8.38 -3.00 -2.97
CA HIS A 66 -8.42 -4.41 -2.66
C HIS A 66 -8.08 -4.61 -1.18
N ALA A 67 -9.08 -4.99 -0.38
CA ALA A 67 -8.84 -5.41 1.00
C ALA A 67 -7.79 -6.54 1.08
N GLU A 68 -7.69 -7.36 0.03
CA GLU A 68 -6.64 -8.37 -0.15
C GLU A 68 -5.24 -7.74 -0.09
N GLN A 69 -4.98 -6.60 -0.74
CA GLN A 69 -3.67 -5.93 -0.67
C GLN A 69 -3.32 -5.45 0.74
N LEU A 70 -4.32 -5.05 1.53
CA LEU A 70 -4.09 -4.69 2.94
C LEU A 70 -3.80 -5.92 3.79
N VAL A 71 -4.49 -7.03 3.53
CA VAL A 71 -4.24 -8.31 4.21
C VAL A 71 -2.86 -8.84 3.84
N ASP A 72 -2.49 -8.85 2.55
CA ASP A 72 -1.16 -9.24 2.07
C ASP A 72 -0.06 -8.39 2.70
N ALA A 73 -0.26 -7.07 2.77
CA ALA A 73 0.69 -6.18 3.44
C ALA A 73 0.83 -6.49 4.94
N VAL A 74 -0.26 -6.86 5.61
CA VAL A 74 -0.23 -7.27 7.02
C VAL A 74 0.48 -8.62 7.17
N GLU A 75 0.22 -9.59 6.29
CA GLU A 75 0.90 -10.89 6.30
C GLU A 75 2.40 -10.75 6.06
N ILE A 76 2.80 -9.88 5.14
CA ILE A 76 4.20 -9.51 4.92
C ILE A 76 4.78 -8.91 6.20
N VAL A 77 4.17 -7.89 6.78
CA VAL A 77 4.75 -7.16 7.93
C VAL A 77 4.76 -7.98 9.22
N LEU A 78 3.73 -8.79 9.46
CA LEU A 78 3.59 -9.58 10.68
C LEU A 78 4.09 -11.03 10.54
N GLY A 79 4.47 -11.44 9.33
CA GLY A 79 5.07 -12.74 9.07
C GLY A 79 6.40 -12.91 9.79
N GLU A 80 6.80 -14.17 10.03
CA GLU A 80 8.16 -14.44 10.50
C GLU A 80 9.15 -14.00 9.41
N PRO A 81 10.15 -13.17 9.75
CA PRO A 81 11.14 -12.73 8.77
C PRO A 81 11.93 -13.94 8.29
N GLU A 82 12.20 -14.00 6.98
CA GLU A 82 12.89 -15.15 6.38
C GLU A 82 14.28 -15.36 6.99
N TRP A 83 15.01 -14.27 7.23
CA TRP A 83 16.38 -14.28 7.75
C TRP A 83 16.55 -13.34 8.93
N THR A 84 17.45 -13.71 9.84
CA THR A 84 17.94 -12.89 10.92
C THR A 84 19.34 -12.35 10.61
N VAL A 85 19.83 -11.42 11.44
CA VAL A 85 21.23 -10.96 11.33
C VAL A 85 22.27 -12.08 11.45
N ALA A 86 21.92 -13.20 12.11
CA ALA A 86 22.80 -14.35 12.23
C ALA A 86 22.92 -15.16 10.93
N ASP A 87 21.92 -15.05 10.06
CA ASP A 87 21.84 -15.81 8.81
C ASP A 87 22.53 -15.10 7.65
N VAL A 88 22.63 -13.77 7.69
CA VAL A 88 23.16 -12.96 6.59
C VAL A 88 24.61 -12.53 6.81
N HIS A 89 25.36 -12.41 5.72
CA HIS A 89 26.67 -11.77 5.71
C HIS A 89 26.94 -11.08 4.38
N VAL A 90 27.85 -10.10 4.38
CA VAL A 90 28.27 -9.43 3.14
C VAL A 90 28.86 -10.46 2.17
N GLY A 91 28.48 -10.34 0.90
CA GLY A 91 28.89 -11.26 -0.17
C GLY A 91 28.06 -12.53 -0.27
N MET A 92 27.05 -12.75 0.59
CA MET A 92 26.13 -13.87 0.45
C MET A 92 25.40 -13.78 -0.90
N ARG A 93 25.36 -14.91 -1.62
CA ARG A 93 24.69 -15.04 -2.91
C ARG A 93 23.19 -15.22 -2.71
N VAL A 94 22.41 -14.36 -3.36
CA VAL A 94 20.95 -14.41 -3.33
C VAL A 94 20.39 -14.22 -4.74
N ALA A 95 19.19 -14.72 -5.00
CA ALA A 95 18.45 -14.48 -6.23
C ALA A 95 17.00 -14.18 -5.88
N PHE A 96 16.26 -13.58 -6.82
CA PHE A 96 14.82 -13.46 -6.66
C PHE A 96 14.14 -14.82 -6.71
N VAL A 97 13.08 -15.01 -5.90
CA VAL A 97 12.20 -16.17 -6.02
C VAL A 97 11.60 -16.25 -7.43
N SER A 98 11.19 -15.11 -7.99
CA SER A 98 10.59 -15.01 -9.32
C SER A 98 11.60 -15.18 -10.46
N GLU A 99 12.86 -14.83 -10.24
CA GLU A 99 13.92 -14.86 -11.25
C GLU A 99 15.22 -15.48 -10.71
N PRO A 100 15.25 -16.81 -10.50
CA PRO A 100 16.39 -17.48 -9.86
C PRO A 100 17.70 -17.44 -10.67
N GLY A 101 17.62 -17.05 -11.95
CA GLY A 101 18.77 -16.98 -12.86
C GLY A 101 19.68 -15.78 -12.65
N THR A 102 19.19 -14.72 -12.00
CA THR A 102 19.96 -13.51 -11.72
C THR A 102 20.45 -13.55 -10.28
N VAL A 103 21.77 -13.67 -10.10
CA VAL A 103 22.39 -13.77 -8.77
C VAL A 103 22.99 -12.43 -8.37
N GLY A 104 22.54 -11.92 -7.23
CA GLY A 104 23.08 -10.76 -6.55
C GLY A 104 23.88 -11.14 -5.31
N LEU A 105 24.53 -10.14 -4.72
CA LEU A 105 25.33 -10.30 -3.51
C LEU A 105 24.83 -9.33 -2.43
N ILE A 106 24.61 -9.83 -1.21
CA ILE A 106 24.27 -8.96 -0.08
C ILE A 106 25.42 -7.98 0.16
N ALA A 107 25.12 -6.69 0.13
CA ALA A 107 26.07 -5.60 0.31
C ALA A 107 26.03 -5.04 1.74
N SER A 108 24.85 -4.93 2.34
CA SER A 108 24.63 -4.39 3.69
C SER A 108 23.19 -4.66 4.15
N TRP A 109 22.89 -4.39 5.42
CA TRP A 109 21.53 -4.46 5.97
C TRP A 109 21.35 -3.45 7.11
N ASP A 110 20.10 -3.11 7.40
CA ASP A 110 19.67 -2.34 8.58
C ASP A 110 18.82 -3.23 9.51
N LEU A 111 18.93 -2.99 10.81
CA LEU A 111 18.14 -3.70 11.82
C LEU A 111 16.86 -2.92 12.14
N ALA A 112 15.74 -3.63 12.26
CA ALA A 112 14.49 -3.06 12.75
C ALA A 112 14.58 -2.79 14.26
N ASP A 113 15.25 -3.71 14.96
CA ASP A 113 15.52 -3.61 16.38
C ASP A 113 16.86 -4.30 16.69
N ALA A 114 17.71 -3.60 17.45
CA ALA A 114 19.04 -4.06 17.79
C ALA A 114 19.03 -5.19 18.83
N GLU A 115 17.97 -5.29 19.65
CA GLU A 115 17.89 -6.29 20.73
C GLU A 115 17.40 -7.65 20.21
N SER A 116 16.41 -7.66 19.31
CA SER A 116 15.94 -8.87 18.63
C SER A 116 16.84 -9.33 17.47
N GLY A 117 17.66 -8.44 16.91
CA GLY A 117 18.48 -8.74 15.72
C GLY A 117 17.65 -8.93 14.45
N ALA A 118 16.39 -8.46 14.47
CA ALA A 118 15.49 -8.51 13.33
C ALA A 118 15.99 -7.56 12.23
N LEU A 119 16.06 -8.06 11.00
CA LEU A 119 16.44 -7.28 9.83
C LEU A 119 15.25 -6.43 9.35
N GLN A 120 15.47 -5.14 9.11
CA GLN A 120 14.49 -4.25 8.48
C GLN A 120 14.66 -4.22 6.96
N THR A 121 15.92 -4.14 6.53
CA THR A 121 16.26 -3.92 5.11
C THR A 121 17.51 -4.68 4.78
N ILE A 122 17.52 -5.39 3.65
CA ILE A 122 18.70 -6.00 3.05
C ILE A 122 18.98 -5.28 1.73
N ARG A 123 20.23 -4.89 1.51
CA ARG A 123 20.68 -4.29 0.26
C ARG A 123 21.46 -5.32 -0.54
N VAL A 124 21.02 -5.58 -1.76
CA VAL A 124 21.66 -6.54 -2.67
C VAL A 124 22.23 -5.79 -3.84
N ARG A 125 23.49 -6.10 -4.19
CA ARG A 125 24.13 -5.63 -5.41
C ARG A 125 23.93 -6.65 -6.52
N TRP A 126 23.36 -6.22 -7.63
CA TRP A 126 23.10 -7.05 -8.81
C TRP A 126 24.25 -6.98 -9.82
N PRO A 127 24.30 -7.90 -10.81
CA PRO A 127 25.38 -7.97 -11.80
C PRO A 127 25.55 -6.71 -12.67
N ASP A 128 24.49 -5.93 -12.84
CA ASP A 128 24.52 -4.65 -13.55
C ASP A 128 25.15 -3.50 -12.74
N GLY A 129 25.48 -3.77 -11.47
CA GLY A 129 26.04 -2.82 -10.52
C GLY A 129 24.99 -2.05 -9.72
N GLY A 130 23.69 -2.23 -10.02
CA GLY A 130 22.58 -1.69 -9.27
C GLY A 130 22.57 -2.23 -7.84
N VAL A 131 22.14 -1.39 -6.90
CA VAL A 131 21.88 -1.80 -5.52
C VAL A 131 20.40 -1.55 -5.25
N GLU A 132 19.70 -2.59 -4.84
CA GLU A 132 18.29 -2.56 -4.51
C GLU A 132 18.06 -2.96 -3.05
N GLU A 133 16.99 -2.44 -2.47
CA GLU A 133 16.60 -2.64 -1.07
C GLU A 133 15.41 -3.58 -0.98
N TYR A 134 15.43 -4.50 -0.02
CA TYR A 134 14.39 -5.50 0.19
C TYR A 134 14.02 -5.61 1.66
N CYS A 135 12.75 -5.86 1.94
CA CYS A 135 12.27 -6.23 3.26
C CYS A 135 12.31 -7.76 3.39
N PRO A 136 13.00 -8.35 4.39
CA PRO A 136 13.01 -9.81 4.59
C PRO A 136 11.62 -10.42 4.79
N ALA A 137 10.68 -9.62 5.27
CA ALA A 137 9.30 -10.03 5.49
C ALA A 137 8.51 -10.24 4.18
N GLU A 138 9.03 -9.78 3.03
CA GLU A 138 8.45 -9.99 1.71
C GLU A 138 8.82 -11.35 1.08
N HIS A 139 9.79 -12.07 1.65
CA HIS A 139 10.25 -13.39 1.17
C HIS A 139 10.62 -13.36 -0.33
N ALA A 140 11.15 -12.23 -0.80
CA ALA A 140 11.41 -11.98 -2.21
C ALA A 140 12.70 -12.65 -2.72
N LEU A 141 13.59 -13.04 -1.80
CA LEU A 141 14.93 -13.53 -2.10
C LEU A 141 15.08 -15.00 -1.68
N VAL A 142 15.97 -15.73 -2.34
CA VAL A 142 16.39 -17.07 -1.92
C VAL A 142 17.90 -17.14 -1.87
N ARG A 143 18.42 -17.92 -0.92
CA ARG A 143 19.86 -18.21 -0.86
C ARG A 143 20.28 -19.06 -2.04
N VAL A 144 21.36 -18.66 -2.71
CA VAL A 144 21.99 -19.43 -3.78
C VAL A 144 23.25 -20.08 -3.21
N PRO A 145 23.44 -21.41 -3.34
CA PRO A 145 24.68 -22.06 -2.96
C PRO A 145 25.89 -21.49 -3.72
N ASP A 146 27.06 -21.60 -3.10
CA ASP A 146 28.35 -21.30 -3.73
C ASP A 146 28.72 -22.37 -4.78
#